data_AF-A0A9P0KFN1-F1
#
_entry.id   AF-A0A9P0KFN1-F1
#
_cell.length_a   1.000
_cell.length_b   1.000
_cell.length_c   1.000
_cell.angle_alpha   90.00
_cell.angle_beta   90.00
_cell.angle_gamma   90.00
#
_symmetry.space_group_name_H-M   'P 1'
#
loop_
_entity.id
_entity.type
_entity.pdbx_description
1 polymer ?
#
loop_
_entity_poly.entity_id
_entity_poly.type
_entity_poly.pdbx_seq_one_letter_code
_entity_poly.pdbx_strand_id
1 'polypeptide(L)'
;MGVVNAWRLYQQANDEPMALLDFQRNIVRHYLACHAKAKFYIRPCQPAQLPEILMIEATELANKWNIQQEFRQKRQPKVEKRFDELLKELKQEYEARLKKIVKTGLNAINIARAVNSFAIPILTYSFGLVKWSDTELQQLDRKTRTTITKNILNHPKSAGQRVNLPRHLGGRGFINIRQMHNKQMSKMKAYFAHFRIATSNTDWSGISSAIRVENTTIEFASRRVAAFVL
;
A
#
# COMPACT_ATOMS: atom_id res chain seq x y z
N MET A 1 -31.82 -16.51 16.65
CA MET A 1 -31.20 -17.84 16.78
C MET A 1 -30.61 -18.23 15.43
N GLY A 2 -29.33 -18.60 15.35
CA GLY A 2 -28.67 -18.90 14.07
C GLY A 2 -29.03 -20.28 13.49
N VAL A 3 -28.84 -20.45 12.19
CA VAL A 3 -29.14 -21.68 11.41
C VAL A 3 -28.50 -22.94 12.02
N VAL A 4 -27.33 -22.80 12.63
CA VAL A 4 -26.60 -23.89 13.31
C VAL A 4 -27.37 -24.42 14.54
N ASN A 5 -28.04 -23.53 15.29
CA ASN A 5 -28.85 -23.93 16.45
C ASN A 5 -30.13 -24.66 16.02
N ALA A 6 -30.74 -24.25 14.90
CA ALA A 6 -31.91 -24.91 14.34
C ALA A 6 -31.59 -26.34 13.84
N TRP A 7 -30.42 -26.54 13.22
CA TRP A 7 -29.97 -27.87 12.81
C TRP A 7 -29.73 -28.81 14.01
N ARG A 8 -29.10 -28.29 15.07
CA ARG A 8 -28.81 -29.08 16.27
C ARG A 8 -30.09 -29.51 16.99
N LEU A 9 -31.11 -28.65 17.05
CA LEU A 9 -32.44 -29.01 17.56
C LEU A 9 -33.16 -30.04 16.68
N TYR A 10 -33.01 -29.93 15.35
CA TYR A 10 -33.60 -30.90 14.41
C TYR A 10 -33.02 -32.31 14.57
N GLN A 11 -31.71 -32.42 14.82
CA GLN A 11 -31.05 -33.71 15.11
C GLN A 11 -31.46 -34.29 16.47
N GLN A 12 -31.78 -33.45 17.45
CA GLN A 12 -32.29 -33.92 18.74
C GLN A 12 -33.73 -34.43 18.65
N ALA A 13 -34.50 -33.94 17.67
CA ALA A 13 -35.89 -34.31 17.47
C ALA A 13 -36.08 -35.52 16.53
N ASN A 14 -35.08 -35.88 15.73
CA ASN A 14 -35.15 -36.98 14.77
C ASN A 14 -33.93 -37.88 14.91
N ASP A 15 -34.14 -39.20 15.02
CA ASP A 15 -33.05 -40.18 15.16
C ASP A 15 -32.26 -40.45 13.87
N GLU A 16 -32.53 -39.72 12.78
CA GLU A 16 -31.81 -39.87 11.51
C GLU A 16 -30.70 -38.81 11.33
N PRO A 17 -29.44 -39.22 11.07
CA PRO A 17 -28.33 -38.29 10.91
C PRO A 17 -28.38 -37.59 9.55
N MET A 18 -28.77 -36.30 9.54
CA MET A 18 -28.70 -35.44 8.35
C MET A 18 -27.51 -34.48 8.40
N ALA A 19 -26.72 -34.41 7.33
CA ALA A 19 -25.61 -33.47 7.18
C ALA A 19 -26.10 -32.00 7.14
N LEU A 20 -25.38 -31.08 7.78
CA LEU A 20 -25.76 -29.66 7.90
C LEU A 20 -26.01 -28.98 6.54
N LEU A 21 -25.20 -29.31 5.53
CA LEU A 21 -25.36 -28.74 4.18
C LEU A 21 -26.65 -29.21 3.50
N ASP A 22 -27.07 -30.45 3.73
CA ASP A 22 -28.32 -30.97 3.18
C ASP A 22 -29.54 -30.42 3.93
N PHE A 23 -29.42 -30.20 5.23
CA PHE A 23 -30.43 -29.46 6.01
C PHE A 23 -30.61 -28.02 5.49
N GLN A 24 -29.50 -27.31 5.25
CA GLN A 24 -29.54 -25.97 4.66
C GLN A 24 -30.21 -25.97 3.27
N ARG A 25 -29.88 -26.95 2.41
CA ARG A 25 -30.52 -27.11 1.09
C ARG A 25 -32.01 -27.41 1.21
N ASN A 26 -32.43 -28.25 2.16
CA ASN A 26 -33.85 -28.58 2.36
C ASN A 26 -34.65 -27.39 2.88
N ILE A 27 -34.09 -26.59 3.80
CA ILE A 27 -34.70 -25.33 4.22
C ILE A 27 -34.90 -24.42 3.01
N VAL A 28 -33.85 -24.18 2.22
CA VAL A 28 -33.94 -23.29 1.05
C VAL A 28 -34.94 -23.83 0.02
N ARG A 29 -34.96 -25.13 -0.27
CA ARG A 29 -35.94 -25.76 -1.16
C ARG A 29 -37.36 -25.64 -0.63
N HIS A 30 -37.57 -25.83 0.67
CA HIS A 30 -38.88 -25.68 1.31
C HIS A 30 -39.37 -24.23 1.19
N TYR A 31 -38.52 -23.26 1.50
CA TYR A 31 -38.84 -21.84 1.34
C TYR A 31 -39.13 -21.46 -0.12
N LEU A 32 -38.34 -21.96 -1.08
CA LEU A 32 -38.58 -21.73 -2.51
C LEU A 32 -39.84 -22.43 -3.01
N ALA A 33 -40.15 -23.63 -2.52
CA ALA A 33 -41.37 -24.35 -2.85
C ALA A 33 -42.62 -23.68 -2.24
N CYS A 34 -42.51 -23.17 -1.01
CA CYS A 34 -43.53 -22.35 -0.38
C CYS A 34 -43.72 -21.02 -1.13
N HIS A 35 -42.64 -20.40 -1.61
CA HIS A 35 -42.68 -19.19 -2.43
C HIS A 35 -43.32 -19.44 -3.81
N ALA A 36 -43.05 -20.58 -4.44
CA ALA A 36 -43.59 -20.93 -5.76
C ALA A 36 -45.06 -21.39 -5.72
N LYS A 37 -45.50 -22.02 -4.61
CA LYS A 37 -46.87 -22.52 -4.45
C LYS A 37 -47.85 -21.53 -3.84
N ALA A 38 -47.35 -20.47 -3.20
CA ALA A 38 -48.23 -19.50 -2.60
C ALA A 38 -48.65 -18.43 -3.61
N LYS A 39 -49.88 -18.55 -4.14
CA LYS A 39 -50.68 -17.37 -4.50
C LYS A 39 -51.04 -16.63 -3.21
N PHE A 40 -50.07 -15.94 -2.62
CA PHE A 40 -50.39 -14.94 -1.61
C PHE A 40 -51.04 -13.77 -2.34
N TYR A 41 -52.36 -13.63 -2.20
CA TYR A 41 -52.97 -12.32 -2.16
C TYR A 41 -52.41 -11.62 -0.92
N ILE A 42 -51.21 -11.05 -1.05
CA ILE A 42 -50.87 -9.90 -0.23
C ILE A 42 -51.92 -8.88 -0.64
N ARG A 43 -52.91 -8.58 0.22
CA ARG A 43 -53.57 -7.27 0.11
C ARG A 43 -52.41 -6.31 0.00
N PRO A 44 -52.27 -5.50 -1.07
CA PRO A 44 -51.23 -4.50 -1.08
C PRO A 44 -51.48 -3.67 0.17
N CYS A 45 -50.69 -3.90 1.22
CA CYS A 45 -50.49 -2.88 2.22
C CYS A 45 -49.98 -1.75 1.35
N GLN A 46 -50.75 -0.65 1.28
CA GLN A 46 -50.27 0.54 0.60
C GLN A 46 -48.82 0.69 1.05
N PRO A 47 -47.86 0.79 0.11
CA PRO A 47 -46.47 0.89 0.48
C PRO A 47 -46.43 1.99 1.53
N ALA A 48 -46.06 1.64 2.77
CA ALA A 48 -45.93 2.64 3.82
C ALA A 48 -45.01 3.67 3.19
N GLN A 49 -45.55 4.85 2.87
CA GLN A 49 -44.78 5.90 2.26
C GLN A 49 -43.70 6.19 3.28
N LEU A 50 -42.49 5.69 3.04
CA LEU A 50 -41.33 6.04 3.86
C LEU A 50 -41.35 7.57 3.87
N PRO A 51 -41.30 8.21 5.05
CA PRO A 51 -41.40 9.65 5.17
C PRO A 51 -40.56 10.30 4.08
N GLU A 52 -41.16 11.20 3.30
CA GLU A 52 -40.55 11.80 2.11
C GLU A 52 -39.12 12.33 2.41
N ILE A 53 -38.93 12.79 3.64
CA ILE A 53 -37.67 13.22 4.27
C ILE A 53 -36.57 12.14 4.24
N LEU A 54 -36.86 10.88 4.58
CA LEU A 54 -35.87 9.78 4.56
C LEU A 54 -35.45 9.39 3.14
N MET A 55 -36.36 9.53 2.16
CA MET A 55 -36.04 9.31 0.75
C MET A 55 -35.23 10.48 0.17
N ILE A 56 -35.50 11.71 0.61
CA ILE A 56 -34.72 12.91 0.28
C ILE A 56 -33.32 12.84 0.89
N GLU A 57 -33.18 12.47 2.18
CA GLU A 57 -31.88 12.31 2.83
C GLU A 57 -31.06 11.17 2.18
N ALA A 58 -31.69 10.05 1.83
CA ALA A 58 -31.02 8.94 1.15
C ALA A 58 -30.55 9.34 -0.26
N THR A 59 -31.34 10.14 -1.00
CA THR A 59 -30.96 10.64 -2.33
C THR A 59 -29.90 11.73 -2.24
N GLU A 60 -29.96 12.64 -1.26
CA GLU A 60 -28.91 13.63 -0.98
C GLU A 60 -27.58 12.99 -0.59
N LEU A 61 -27.61 11.95 0.25
CA LEU A 61 -26.41 11.18 0.62
C LEU A 61 -25.84 10.43 -0.59
N ALA A 62 -26.69 9.82 -1.43
CA ALA A 62 -26.26 9.16 -2.67
C ALA A 62 -25.67 10.17 -3.68
N ASN A 63 -26.28 11.35 -3.80
CA ASN A 63 -25.78 12.44 -4.63
C ASN A 63 -24.44 12.97 -4.12
N LYS A 64 -24.28 13.15 -2.80
CA LYS A 64 -23.01 13.55 -2.17
C LYS A 64 -21.92 12.50 -2.36
N TRP A 65 -22.27 11.21 -2.26
CA TRP A 65 -21.37 10.09 -2.57
C TRP A 65 -20.95 10.11 -4.04
N ASN A 66 -21.88 10.24 -4.99
CA ASN A 66 -21.59 10.30 -6.42
C ASN A 66 -20.73 11.51 -6.78
N ILE A 67 -21.03 12.69 -6.23
CA ILE A 67 -20.22 13.90 -6.38
C ILE A 67 -18.80 13.67 -5.84
N GLN A 68 -18.64 13.03 -4.68
CA GLN A 68 -17.32 12.66 -4.15
C GLN A 68 -16.58 11.67 -5.05
N GLN A 69 -17.27 10.67 -5.61
CA GLN A 69 -16.67 9.70 -6.54
C GLN A 69 -16.23 10.39 -7.84
N GLU A 70 -17.03 11.31 -8.37
CA GLU A 70 -16.66 12.10 -9.55
C GLU A 70 -15.46 13.01 -9.27
N PHE A 71 -15.42 13.71 -8.13
CA PHE A 71 -14.26 14.53 -7.77
C PHE A 71 -13.00 13.68 -7.61
N ARG A 72 -13.14 12.46 -7.08
CA ARG A 72 -12.06 11.48 -6.97
C ARG A 72 -11.58 11.05 -8.35
N GLN A 73 -12.50 10.71 -9.27
CA GLN A 73 -12.18 10.34 -10.65
C GLN A 73 -11.56 11.49 -11.45
N LYS A 74 -12.03 12.74 -11.28
CA LYS A 74 -11.47 13.92 -11.97
C LYS A 74 -10.07 14.28 -11.46
N ARG A 75 -9.75 14.05 -10.18
CA ARG A 75 -8.40 14.29 -9.62
C ARG A 75 -7.39 13.22 -10.00
N GLN A 76 -7.80 11.95 -10.06
CA GLN A 76 -6.91 10.82 -10.35
C GLN A 76 -6.01 11.02 -11.59
N PRO A 77 -6.52 11.39 -12.79
CA PRO A 77 -5.68 11.53 -13.98
C PRO A 77 -4.72 12.71 -13.90
N LYS A 78 -5.07 13.79 -13.17
CA LYS A 78 -4.18 14.94 -12.96
C LYS A 78 -3.03 14.58 -12.02
N VAL A 79 -3.30 13.80 -10.98
CA VAL A 79 -2.31 13.33 -10.01
C VAL A 79 -1.36 12.31 -10.66
N GLU A 80 -1.89 11.38 -11.45
CA GLU A 80 -1.08 10.35 -12.14
C GLU A 80 -0.12 10.98 -13.15
N LYS A 81 -0.59 11.95 -13.96
CA LYS A 81 0.28 12.73 -14.86
C LYS A 81 1.45 13.39 -14.12
N ARG A 82 1.19 14.00 -12.95
CA ARG A 82 2.23 14.64 -12.14
C ARG A 82 3.25 13.63 -11.61
N PHE A 83 2.82 12.41 -11.27
CA PHE A 83 3.74 11.36 -10.82
C PHE A 83 4.62 10.84 -11.95
N ASP A 84 4.09 10.72 -13.17
CA ASP A 84 4.86 10.34 -14.35
C ASP A 84 5.93 11.39 -14.71
N GLU A 85 5.60 12.68 -14.60
CA GLU A 85 6.54 13.79 -14.77
C GLU A 85 7.66 13.72 -13.73
N LEU A 86 7.31 13.60 -12.46
CA LEU A 86 8.27 13.49 -11.36
C LEU A 86 9.19 12.27 -11.51
N LEU A 87 8.65 11.13 -11.96
CA LEU A 87 9.45 9.93 -12.21
C LEU A 87 10.49 10.15 -13.32
N LYS A 88 10.14 10.90 -14.38
CA LYS A 88 11.07 11.27 -15.45
C LYS A 88 12.19 12.16 -14.92
N GLU A 89 11.85 13.17 -14.13
CA GLU A 89 12.82 14.08 -13.50
C GLU A 89 13.80 13.31 -12.59
N LEU A 90 13.29 12.42 -11.73
CA LEU A 90 14.12 11.60 -10.84
C LEU A 90 15.08 10.69 -11.61
N LYS A 91 14.62 10.07 -12.71
CA LYS A 91 15.48 9.24 -13.57
C LYS A 91 16.59 10.08 -14.21
N GLN A 92 16.26 11.26 -14.72
CA GLN A 92 17.24 12.17 -15.33
C GLN A 92 18.27 12.66 -14.31
N GLU A 93 17.82 13.07 -13.12
CA GLU A 93 18.68 13.53 -12.03
C GLU A 93 19.60 12.42 -11.53
N TYR A 94 19.08 11.19 -11.39
CA TYR A 94 19.90 10.02 -11.07
C TYR A 94 21.00 9.77 -12.12
N GLU A 95 20.65 9.82 -13.41
CA GLU A 95 21.61 9.64 -14.49
C GLU A 95 22.65 10.76 -14.53
N ALA A 96 22.24 12.01 -14.27
CA ALA A 96 23.14 13.16 -14.19
C ALA A 96 24.16 12.98 -13.05
N ARG A 97 23.69 12.60 -11.86
CA ARG A 97 24.58 12.33 -10.72
C ARG A 97 25.51 11.16 -10.97
N LEU A 98 25.00 10.07 -11.55
CA LEU A 98 25.83 8.91 -11.89
C LEU A 98 26.97 9.31 -12.84
N LYS A 99 26.66 10.07 -13.92
CA LYS A 99 27.67 10.57 -14.85
C LYS A 99 28.67 11.50 -14.16
N LYS A 100 28.21 12.38 -13.27
CA LYS A 100 29.07 13.30 -12.51
C LYS A 100 30.05 12.52 -11.63
N ILE A 101 29.57 11.55 -10.86
CA ILE A 101 30.42 10.72 -9.97
C ILE A 101 31.48 9.99 -10.78
N VAL A 102 31.10 9.35 -11.88
CA VAL A 102 32.06 8.53 -12.63
C VAL A 102 33.14 9.37 -13.30
N LYS A 103 32.86 10.64 -13.63
CA LYS A 103 33.85 11.60 -14.17
C LYS A 103 34.86 12.14 -13.15
N THR A 104 34.65 11.93 -11.84
CA THR A 104 35.51 12.50 -10.78
C THR A 104 36.92 11.88 -10.69
N GLY A 105 37.20 10.80 -11.43
CA GLY A 105 38.52 10.13 -11.39
C GLY A 105 38.78 9.35 -10.08
N LEU A 106 37.77 9.16 -9.23
CA LEU A 106 37.91 8.40 -7.98
C LEU A 106 38.23 6.92 -8.24
N ASN A 107 38.87 6.26 -7.26
CA ASN A 107 39.04 4.80 -7.27
C ASN A 107 37.65 4.11 -7.32
N ALA A 108 37.54 2.99 -8.04
CA ALA A 108 36.33 2.20 -8.17
C ALA A 108 35.63 1.86 -6.83
N ILE A 109 36.38 1.69 -5.73
CA ILE A 109 35.80 1.49 -4.39
C ILE A 109 35.04 2.74 -3.96
N ASN A 110 35.67 3.90 -4.09
CA ASN A 110 35.10 5.19 -3.71
C ASN A 110 33.96 5.59 -4.65
N ILE A 111 34.04 5.25 -5.94
CA ILE A 111 32.92 5.44 -6.88
C ILE A 111 31.70 4.65 -6.43
N ALA A 112 31.85 3.36 -6.09
CA ALA A 112 30.73 2.56 -5.61
C ALA A 112 30.11 3.16 -4.35
N ARG A 113 30.94 3.60 -3.39
CA ARG A 113 30.49 4.28 -2.17
C ARG A 113 29.77 5.60 -2.47
N ALA A 114 30.29 6.41 -3.40
CA ALA A 114 29.70 7.67 -3.82
C ALA A 114 28.35 7.45 -4.52
N VAL A 115 28.23 6.47 -5.42
CA VAL A 115 26.96 6.13 -6.07
C VAL A 115 25.92 5.71 -5.04
N ASN A 116 26.30 4.82 -4.13
CA ASN A 116 25.41 4.31 -3.08
C ASN A 116 24.95 5.42 -2.12
N SER A 117 25.78 6.42 -1.85
CA SER A 117 25.50 7.48 -0.87
C SER A 117 24.90 8.75 -1.48
N PHE A 118 25.16 9.04 -2.76
CA PHE A 118 24.75 10.31 -3.40
C PHE A 118 23.70 10.14 -4.50
N ALA A 119 23.81 9.09 -5.32
CA ALA A 119 22.89 8.87 -6.44
C ALA A 119 21.66 8.06 -6.01
N ILE A 120 21.86 6.95 -5.28
CA ILE A 120 20.76 6.06 -4.87
C ILE A 120 19.70 6.77 -4.01
N PRO A 121 20.03 7.64 -3.03
CA PRO A 121 19.02 8.27 -2.18
C PRO A 121 17.97 9.11 -2.93
N ILE A 122 18.28 9.66 -4.11
CA ILE A 122 17.29 10.35 -4.95
C ILE A 122 16.07 9.45 -5.21
N LEU A 123 16.34 8.19 -5.52
CA LEU A 123 15.31 7.20 -5.83
C LEU A 123 14.64 6.71 -4.56
N THR A 124 15.41 6.53 -3.49
CA THR A 124 14.92 5.97 -2.22
C THR A 124 13.75 6.75 -1.63
N TYR A 125 13.78 8.09 -1.70
CA TYR A 125 12.68 8.93 -1.20
C TYR A 125 11.39 8.73 -1.99
N SER A 126 11.50 8.41 -3.28
CA SER A 126 10.34 8.24 -4.17
C SER A 126 9.67 6.87 -4.06
N PHE A 127 10.35 5.83 -3.56
CA PHE A 127 9.82 4.46 -3.54
C PHE A 127 8.51 4.31 -2.75
N GLY A 128 8.31 5.12 -1.71
CA GLY A 128 7.07 5.12 -0.92
C GLY A 128 5.98 6.07 -1.45
N LEU A 129 6.33 6.96 -2.39
CA LEU A 129 5.46 8.02 -2.87
C LEU A 129 4.89 7.70 -4.26
N VAL A 130 5.71 7.13 -5.13
CA VAL A 130 5.39 6.84 -6.52
C VAL A 130 5.36 5.34 -6.74
N LYS A 131 4.42 4.87 -7.57
CA LYS A 131 4.36 3.47 -7.99
C LYS A 131 5.43 3.20 -9.05
N TRP A 132 6.51 2.56 -8.64
CA TRP A 132 7.56 2.11 -9.55
C TRP A 132 7.17 0.82 -10.26
N SER A 133 7.31 0.79 -11.59
CA SER A 133 7.23 -0.47 -12.33
C SER A 133 8.54 -1.24 -12.24
N ASP A 134 8.44 -2.57 -12.18
CA ASP A 134 9.58 -3.46 -12.18
C ASP A 134 10.46 -3.29 -13.43
N THR A 135 9.83 -3.03 -14.58
CA THR A 135 10.52 -2.78 -15.85
C THR A 135 11.40 -1.53 -15.77
N GLU A 136 10.94 -0.48 -15.10
CA GLU A 136 11.65 0.79 -14.97
C GLU A 136 12.84 0.68 -14.02
N LEU A 137 12.67 -0.04 -12.91
CA LEU A 137 13.75 -0.34 -11.97
C LEU A 137 14.86 -1.15 -12.68
N GLN A 138 14.48 -2.15 -13.47
CA GLN A 138 15.43 -2.92 -14.27
C GLN A 138 16.12 -2.07 -15.35
N GLN A 139 15.39 -1.17 -16.02
CA GLN A 139 15.98 -0.26 -17.00
C GLN A 139 17.04 0.64 -16.36
N LEU A 140 16.77 1.16 -15.17
CA LEU A 140 17.71 2.00 -14.44
C LEU A 140 18.97 1.22 -14.03
N ASP A 141 18.80 0.00 -13.50
CA ASP A 141 19.91 -0.90 -13.21
C ASP A 141 20.75 -1.21 -14.47
N ARG A 142 20.11 -1.45 -15.61
CA ARG A 142 20.80 -1.68 -16.90
C ARG A 142 21.59 -0.44 -17.31
N LYS A 143 21.01 0.76 -17.23
CA LYS A 143 21.71 2.02 -17.54
C LYS A 143 22.91 2.25 -16.62
N THR A 144 22.78 1.92 -15.34
CA THR A 144 23.89 2.02 -14.38
C THR A 144 25.04 1.09 -14.76
N ARG A 145 24.75 -0.18 -15.07
CA ARG A 145 25.75 -1.15 -15.54
C ARG A 145 26.43 -0.70 -16.83
N THR A 146 25.65 -0.22 -17.80
CA THR A 146 26.19 0.28 -19.06
C THR A 146 27.12 1.47 -18.85
N THR A 147 26.75 2.40 -17.96
CA THR A 147 27.59 3.56 -17.62
C THR A 147 28.89 3.14 -16.93
N ILE A 148 28.82 2.16 -16.03
CA ILE A 148 30.00 1.61 -15.34
C ILE A 148 30.95 0.93 -16.35
N THR A 149 30.42 0.08 -17.24
CA THR A 149 31.21 -0.62 -18.26
C THR A 149 31.85 0.36 -19.25
N LYS A 150 31.12 1.39 -19.69
CA LYS A 150 31.65 2.45 -20.58
C LYS A 150 32.84 3.18 -19.97
N ASN A 151 32.85 3.37 -18.66
CA ASN A 151 33.94 4.04 -17.94
C ASN A 151 34.98 3.06 -17.38
N ILE A 152 35.06 1.83 -17.92
CA ILE A 152 36.09 0.82 -17.62
C ILE A 152 36.10 0.37 -16.13
N LEU A 153 35.07 0.72 -15.35
CA LEU A 153 34.92 0.28 -13.95
C LEU A 153 34.57 -1.20 -13.84
N ASN A 154 34.00 -1.77 -14.91
CA ASN A 154 33.74 -3.19 -15.05
C ASN A 154 34.08 -3.63 -16.48
N HIS A 155 34.68 -4.81 -16.61
CA HIS A 155 35.05 -5.35 -17.92
C HIS A 155 33.80 -5.79 -18.70
N PRO A 156 33.67 -5.51 -20.00
CA PRO A 156 32.49 -5.89 -20.80
C PRO A 156 32.17 -7.38 -20.79
N LYS A 157 33.20 -8.24 -20.77
CA LYS A 157 33.05 -9.70 -20.69
C LYS A 157 32.86 -10.24 -19.26
N SER A 158 32.87 -9.37 -18.24
CA SER A 158 32.61 -9.80 -16.86
C SER A 158 31.12 -10.08 -16.67
N ALA A 159 30.79 -11.06 -15.83
CA ALA A 159 29.41 -11.32 -15.44
C ALA A 159 28.73 -10.05 -14.92
N GLY A 160 27.57 -9.69 -15.48
CA GLY A 160 26.85 -8.46 -15.10
C GLY A 160 26.37 -8.45 -13.64
N GLN A 161 26.14 -9.62 -13.07
CA GLN A 161 25.76 -9.79 -11.66
C GLN A 161 26.88 -9.37 -10.70
N ARG A 162 28.15 -9.46 -11.13
CA ARG A 162 29.33 -9.08 -10.33
C ARG A 162 29.30 -7.62 -9.90
N VAL A 163 28.64 -6.75 -10.69
CA VAL A 163 28.47 -5.32 -10.36
C VAL A 163 27.75 -5.14 -9.02
N ASN A 164 26.74 -5.98 -8.76
CA ASN A 164 25.89 -5.87 -7.58
C ASN A 164 26.39 -6.69 -6.38
N LEU A 165 27.26 -7.66 -6.65
CA LEU A 165 27.82 -8.52 -5.61
C LEU A 165 28.71 -7.68 -4.67
N PRO A 166 28.69 -7.91 -3.35
CA PRO A 166 29.58 -7.19 -2.44
C PRO A 166 31.04 -7.55 -2.71
N ARG A 167 31.94 -6.62 -2.36
CA ARG A 167 33.38 -6.75 -2.69
C ARG A 167 34.08 -7.90 -1.95
N HIS A 168 33.66 -8.23 -0.73
CA HIS A 168 34.21 -9.37 0.00
C HIS A 168 33.92 -10.72 -0.67
N LEU A 169 32.92 -10.78 -1.56
CA LEU A 169 32.61 -11.95 -2.40
C LEU A 169 33.18 -11.82 -3.83
N GLY A 170 34.14 -10.92 -4.07
CA GLY A 170 34.75 -10.71 -5.39
C GLY A 170 33.94 -9.82 -6.35
N GLY A 171 32.89 -9.15 -5.84
CA GLY A 171 32.03 -8.23 -6.59
C GLY A 171 32.56 -6.79 -6.70
N ARG A 172 31.70 -5.86 -7.13
CA ARG A 172 31.99 -4.41 -7.20
C ARG A 172 31.31 -3.57 -6.12
N GLY A 173 30.23 -4.08 -5.51
CA GLY A 173 29.53 -3.44 -4.39
C GLY A 173 28.58 -2.30 -4.76
N PHE A 174 28.08 -2.26 -6.01
CA PHE A 174 26.99 -1.34 -6.36
C PHE A 174 25.66 -1.87 -5.84
N ILE A 175 24.81 -0.99 -5.32
CA ILE A 175 23.48 -1.39 -4.88
C ILE A 175 22.60 -1.67 -6.10
N ASN A 176 21.93 -2.81 -6.10
CA ASN A 176 20.87 -3.09 -7.07
C ASN A 176 19.60 -2.29 -6.71
N ILE A 177 19.12 -1.48 -7.64
CA ILE A 177 18.01 -0.55 -7.41
C ILE A 177 16.72 -1.31 -7.12
N ARG A 178 16.45 -2.39 -7.88
CA ARG A 178 15.28 -3.24 -7.69
C ARG A 178 15.26 -3.90 -6.30
N GLN A 179 16.37 -4.48 -5.87
CA GLN A 179 16.49 -5.06 -4.53
C GLN A 179 16.34 -3.99 -3.44
N MET A 180 16.90 -2.80 -3.66
CA MET A 180 16.76 -1.67 -2.74
C MET A 180 15.30 -1.23 -2.60
N HIS A 181 14.57 -1.08 -3.71
CA HIS A 181 13.15 -0.76 -3.71
C HIS A 181 12.34 -1.79 -2.90
N ASN A 182 12.55 -3.09 -3.17
CA ASN A 182 11.83 -4.15 -2.47
C ASN A 182 12.14 -4.19 -0.97
N LYS A 183 13.41 -3.96 -0.61
CA LYS A 183 13.84 -3.85 0.79
C LYS A 183 13.16 -2.67 1.48
N GLN A 184 13.12 -1.51 0.83
CA GLN A 184 12.49 -0.31 1.37
C GLN A 184 10.98 -0.49 1.54
N MET A 185 10.31 -1.03 0.54
CA MET A 185 8.87 -1.31 0.58
C MET A 185 8.53 -2.32 1.69
N SER A 186 9.35 -3.35 1.88
CA SER A 186 9.17 -4.34 2.95
C SER A 186 9.31 -3.70 4.34
N LYS A 187 10.31 -2.81 4.52
CA LYS A 187 10.48 -2.04 5.76
C LYS A 187 9.30 -1.13 6.04
N MET A 188 8.81 -0.39 5.04
CA MET A 188 7.62 0.46 5.19
C MET A 188 6.40 -0.36 5.57
N LYS A 189 6.16 -1.49 4.91
CA LYS A 189 5.06 -2.41 5.26
C LYS A 189 5.16 -2.90 6.70
N ALA A 190 6.34 -3.30 7.15
CA ALA A 190 6.56 -3.74 8.53
C ALA A 190 6.29 -2.60 9.54
N TYR A 191 6.73 -1.37 9.24
CA TYR A 191 6.46 -0.20 10.08
C TYR A 191 4.95 0.05 10.25
N PHE A 192 4.19 0.05 9.16
CA PHE A 192 2.74 0.25 9.23
C PHE A 192 1.99 -0.93 9.87
N ALA A 193 2.48 -2.17 9.71
CA ALA A 193 1.91 -3.33 10.37
C ALA A 193 2.10 -3.26 11.89
N HIS A 194 3.31 -2.91 12.36
CA HIS A 194 3.57 -2.68 13.77
C HIS A 194 2.71 -1.55 14.34
N PHE A 195 2.60 -0.44 13.61
CA PHE A 195 1.74 0.69 14.02
C PHE A 195 0.28 0.25 14.18
N ARG A 196 -0.26 -0.54 13.24
CA ARG A 196 -1.63 -1.08 13.34
C ARG A 196 -1.84 -1.97 14.55
N ILE A 197 -0.88 -2.84 14.86
CA ILE A 197 -0.94 -3.72 16.03
C ILE A 197 -0.87 -2.90 17.33
N ALA A 198 -0.05 -1.85 17.38
CA ALA A 198 0.00 -0.93 18.51
C ALA A 198 -1.34 -0.18 18.71
N THR A 199 -2.01 0.20 17.61
CA THR A 199 -3.35 0.83 17.69
C THR A 199 -4.49 -0.14 18.03
N SER A 200 -4.35 -1.45 17.76
CA SER A 200 -5.37 -2.44 18.13
C SER A 200 -5.21 -2.99 19.54
N ASN A 201 -3.98 -2.98 20.08
CA ASN A 201 -3.67 -3.41 21.44
C ASN A 201 -3.74 -2.26 22.47
N THR A 202 -4.09 -1.05 22.03
CA THR A 202 -4.45 0.05 22.94
C THR A 202 -5.95 0.05 23.11
N ASP A 203 -6.43 -0.38 24.28
CA ASP A 203 -7.74 0.04 24.77
C ASP A 203 -7.83 1.57 24.65
N TRP A 204 -8.97 2.09 24.24
CA TRP A 204 -9.21 3.51 23.98
C TRP A 204 -8.88 4.46 25.16
N SER A 205 -8.59 3.92 26.35
CA SER A 205 -8.06 4.64 27.53
C SER A 205 -6.60 5.08 27.40
N GLY A 206 -5.77 4.40 26.60
CA GLY A 206 -4.32 4.71 26.46
C GLY A 206 -3.97 5.71 25.35
N ILE A 207 -4.86 5.92 24.37
CA ILE A 207 -4.62 6.81 23.23
C ILE A 207 -4.66 8.29 23.65
N SER A 208 -5.51 8.64 24.61
CA SER A 208 -5.58 10.02 25.15
C SER A 208 -4.33 10.42 25.95
N SER A 209 -3.63 9.47 26.58
CA SER A 209 -2.39 9.75 27.30
C SER A 209 -1.17 9.79 26.35
N ALA A 210 -1.10 8.92 25.34
CA ALA A 210 -0.01 8.91 24.36
C ALA A 210 0.01 10.17 23.46
N ILE A 211 -1.16 10.62 22.96
CA ILE A 211 -1.28 11.87 22.18
C ILE A 211 -0.94 13.09 23.05
N ARG A 212 -1.23 13.05 24.36
CA ARG A 212 -0.86 14.11 25.30
C ARG A 212 0.65 14.16 25.52
N VAL A 213 1.32 13.02 25.62
CA VAL A 213 2.79 12.95 25.78
C VAL A 213 3.50 13.45 24.53
N GLU A 214 3.09 13.03 23.33
CA GLU A 214 3.74 13.47 22.07
C GLU A 214 3.56 14.99 21.82
N ASN A 215 2.37 15.55 22.10
CA ASN A 215 2.13 16.99 21.97
C ASN A 215 2.94 17.81 22.99
N THR A 216 3.14 17.32 24.23
CA THR A 216 4.00 18.00 25.20
C THR A 216 5.47 17.99 24.81
N THR A 217 5.99 16.91 24.19
CA THR A 217 7.37 16.88 23.69
C THR A 217 7.60 17.80 22.48
N ILE A 218 6.61 18.00 21.63
CA ILE A 218 6.67 18.95 20.50
C ILE A 218 6.60 20.40 21.01
N GLU A 219 5.78 20.68 22.02
CA GLU A 219 5.78 21.99 22.70
C GLU A 219 7.09 22.28 23.45
N PHE A 220 7.69 21.28 24.12
CA PHE A 220 8.97 21.44 24.82
C PHE A 220 10.17 21.62 23.87
N ALA A 221 10.15 20.93 22.72
CA ALA A 221 11.15 21.13 21.66
C ALA A 221 11.03 22.52 21.02
N SER A 222 9.81 23.04 20.87
CA SER A 222 9.58 24.38 20.29
C SER A 222 9.96 25.52 21.24
N ARG A 223 9.76 25.35 22.56
CA ARG A 223 10.22 26.32 23.58
C ARG A 223 11.75 26.39 23.72
N ARG A 224 12.46 25.28 23.49
CA ARG A 224 13.94 25.27 23.49
C ARG A 224 14.55 25.97 22.27
N VAL A 225 13.89 25.93 21.11
CA VAL A 225 14.33 26.69 19.92
C VAL A 225 14.08 28.19 20.10
N ALA A 226 12.98 28.57 20.76
CA ALA A 226 12.69 29.98 21.08
C ALA A 226 13.64 30.59 22.14
N ALA A 227 14.14 29.77 23.09
CA ALA A 227 15.09 30.22 24.12
C ALA A 227 16.56 30.29 23.64
N PHE A 228 16.86 29.89 22.40
CA PHE A 228 18.20 29.93 21.80
C PHE A 228 18.35 31.02 20.72
N VAL A 229 17.30 31.83 20.50
CA VAL A 229 17.23 32.89 19.47
C VAL A 229 17.04 34.29 20.11
N LEU A 230 17.35 34.44 21.41
CA LEU A 230 17.60 35.71 22.09
C LEU A 230 18.94 35.61 22.81
#